data_AF-L8GAF8-F1
#
_entry.id   AF-L8GAF8-F1
#
_cell.length_a   1.000
_cell.length_b   1.000
_cell.length_c   1.000
_cell.angle_alpha   90.00
_cell.angle_beta   90.00
_cell.angle_gamma   90.00
#
_symmetry.space_group_name_H-M   'P 1'
#
loop_
_entity.id
_entity.type
_entity.pdbx_description
1 polymer ?
#
loop_
_entity_poly.entity_id
_entity_poly.type
_entity_poly.pdbx_seq_one_letter_code
_entity_poly.pdbx_strand_id
1 'polypeptide(L)'
;MPSAFQVQTMAPNTDISTRALIVALKSPTGGKTSAEVAEKTGLSTRQVNRIYTRAIERGFNPNHMPLTLRDEWLQDAPRSGCPTKQTAEATEGVVAKVRTDHYGREKTCADIVGELSFQGIDIVMTLLRYLCHDPSIRFSL
;
A
#
# COMPACT_ATOMS: atom_id res chain seq x y z
N MET A 1 -26.68 -28.05 -14.85
CA MET A 1 -25.51 -27.24 -15.20
C MET A 1 -25.67 -25.85 -14.58
N PRO A 2 -25.22 -25.60 -13.33
CA PRO A 2 -25.14 -24.25 -12.81
C PRO A 2 -23.74 -23.67 -13.07
N SER A 3 -23.76 -22.53 -13.74
CA SER A 3 -22.66 -21.62 -14.04
C SER A 3 -21.69 -21.45 -12.87
N ALA A 4 -20.40 -21.65 -13.15
CA ALA A 4 -19.31 -21.35 -12.25
C ALA A 4 -19.34 -19.85 -11.89
N PHE A 5 -19.93 -19.53 -10.74
CA PHE A 5 -19.78 -18.22 -10.12
C PHE A 5 -18.33 -18.12 -9.67
N GLN A 6 -17.50 -17.47 -10.48
CA GLN A 6 -16.10 -17.19 -10.16
C GLN A 6 -16.06 -16.42 -8.84
N VAL A 7 -15.68 -17.12 -7.77
CA VAL A 7 -15.22 -16.50 -6.53
C VAL A 7 -13.91 -15.81 -6.89
N GLN A 8 -13.98 -14.52 -7.22
CA GLN A 8 -12.80 -13.68 -7.28
C GLN A 8 -12.30 -13.49 -5.86
N THR A 9 -11.29 -14.27 -5.48
CA THR A 9 -10.50 -14.07 -4.28
C THR A 9 -9.70 -12.78 -4.43
N MET A 10 -10.33 -11.63 -4.22
CA MET A 10 -9.59 -10.37 -4.05
C MET A 10 -8.96 -10.36 -2.65
N ALA A 11 -7.66 -10.06 -2.59
CA ALA A 11 -6.97 -9.73 -1.34
C ALA A 11 -7.80 -8.75 -0.50
N PRO A 12 -7.71 -8.74 0.85
CA PRO A 12 -8.71 -8.16 1.74
C PRO A 12 -8.62 -6.62 1.80
N ASN A 13 -8.79 -5.97 0.66
CA ASN A 13 -9.14 -4.57 0.56
C ASN A 13 -10.66 -4.56 0.49
N THR A 14 -11.32 -4.17 1.58
CA THR A 14 -12.77 -4.06 1.61
C THR A 14 -13.25 -3.10 0.53
N ASP A 15 -14.24 -3.50 -0.26
CA ASP A 15 -14.79 -2.64 -1.32
C ASP A 15 -15.28 -1.30 -0.76
N ILE A 16 -15.23 -0.26 -1.59
CA ILE A 16 -15.70 1.07 -1.20
C ILE A 16 -17.18 1.03 -0.80
N SER A 17 -17.97 0.22 -1.50
CA SER A 17 -19.40 -0.01 -1.24
C SER A 17 -19.63 -0.64 0.13
N THR A 18 -18.80 -1.63 0.50
CA THR A 18 -18.87 -2.29 1.82
C THR A 18 -18.52 -1.32 2.94
N ARG A 19 -17.52 -0.44 2.72
CA ARG A 19 -17.18 0.63 3.67
C ARG A 19 -18.28 1.67 3.80
N ALA A 20 -18.90 2.08 2.70
CA ALA A 20 -20.04 2.99 2.71
C ALA A 20 -21.21 2.41 3.50
N LEU A 21 -21.52 1.13 3.28
CA LEU A 21 -22.56 0.41 4.03
C LEU A 21 -22.25 0.42 5.54
N ILE A 22 -21.01 0.13 5.94
CA ILE A 22 -20.61 0.15 7.35
C ILE A 22 -20.82 1.52 7.99
N VAL A 23 -20.39 2.61 7.31
CA VAL A 23 -20.55 3.97 7.82
C VAL A 23 -22.03 4.36 7.92
N ALA A 24 -22.84 4.00 6.93
CA ALA A 24 -24.27 4.26 6.94
C ALA A 24 -25.02 3.48 8.03
N LEU A 25 -24.65 2.21 8.27
CA LEU A 25 -25.28 1.38 9.29
C LEU A 25 -24.92 1.82 10.71
N LYS A 26 -23.70 2.31 10.89
CA LYS A 26 -23.18 2.74 12.19
C LYS A 26 -23.46 4.21 12.50
N SER A 27 -23.82 5.02 11.50
CA SER A 27 -24.27 6.39 11.73
C SER A 27 -25.54 6.40 12.59
N PRO A 28 -25.86 7.52 13.27
CA PRO A 28 -27.10 7.68 14.03
C PRO A 28 -28.36 7.38 13.21
N THR A 29 -28.31 7.53 11.89
CA THR A 29 -29.39 7.15 10.97
C THR A 29 -29.61 5.63 10.92
N GLY A 30 -28.53 4.85 10.94
CA GLY A 30 -28.58 3.39 10.95
C GLY A 30 -28.77 2.79 12.34
N GLY A 31 -28.20 3.43 13.37
CA GLY A 31 -28.39 3.08 14.79
C GLY A 31 -27.86 1.70 15.20
N LYS A 32 -27.13 0.99 14.35
CA LYS A 32 -26.70 -0.39 14.62
C LYS A 32 -25.42 -0.45 15.42
N THR A 33 -25.34 -1.45 16.29
CA THR A 33 -24.12 -1.75 17.03
C THR A 33 -23.03 -2.30 16.12
N SER A 34 -21.76 -2.15 16.51
CA SER A 34 -20.63 -2.69 15.75
C SER A 34 -20.66 -4.22 15.62
N ALA A 35 -21.25 -4.92 16.60
CA ALA A 35 -21.45 -6.36 16.57
C ALA A 35 -22.47 -6.77 15.50
N GLU A 36 -23.62 -6.10 15.43
CA GLU A 36 -24.62 -6.37 14.39
C GLU A 36 -24.11 -6.02 12.99
N VAL A 37 -23.33 -4.95 12.85
CA VAL A 37 -22.73 -4.58 11.57
C VAL A 37 -21.68 -5.62 11.16
N ALA A 38 -20.88 -6.13 12.11
CA ALA A 38 -19.93 -7.21 11.87
C ALA A 38 -20.63 -8.49 11.38
N GLU A 39 -21.72 -8.89 12.04
CA GLU A 39 -22.54 -10.04 11.64
C GLU A 39 -23.11 -9.88 10.23
N LYS A 40 -23.63 -8.69 9.90
CA LYS A 40 -24.24 -8.39 8.58
C LYS A 40 -23.23 -8.28 7.45
N THR A 41 -22.00 -7.87 7.74
CA THR A 41 -20.96 -7.62 6.72
C THR A 41 -19.93 -8.74 6.63
N GLY A 42 -19.94 -9.71 7.55
CA GLY A 42 -18.94 -10.77 7.65
C GLY A 42 -17.55 -10.28 8.07
N LEU A 43 -17.42 -9.03 8.53
CA LEU A 43 -16.16 -8.44 8.97
C LEU A 43 -16.00 -8.51 10.48
N SER A 44 -14.76 -8.46 10.95
CA SER A 44 -14.51 -8.35 12.39
C SER A 44 -14.99 -7.00 12.93
N THR A 45 -15.46 -6.98 14.18
CA THR A 45 -15.84 -5.74 14.90
C THR A 45 -14.71 -4.71 14.91
N ARG A 46 -13.46 -5.16 14.98
CA ARG A 46 -12.26 -4.32 14.87
C ARG A 46 -12.16 -3.63 13.51
N GLN A 47 -12.42 -4.33 12.41
CA GLN A 47 -12.41 -3.75 11.07
C GLN A 47 -13.54 -2.73 10.90
N VAL A 48 -14.75 -3.06 11.35
CA VAL A 48 -15.91 -2.13 11.35
C VAL A 48 -15.57 -0.84 12.11
N ASN A 49 -14.99 -0.97 13.30
CA ASN A 49 -14.58 0.19 14.10
C ASN A 49 -13.49 1.01 13.40
N ARG A 50 -12.46 0.37 12.85
CA ARG A 50 -11.37 1.03 12.13
C ARG A 50 -11.85 1.80 10.89
N ILE A 51 -12.80 1.25 10.15
CA ILE A 51 -13.39 1.93 8.99
C ILE A 51 -14.15 3.17 9.44
N TYR A 52 -14.96 3.04 10.50
CA TYR A 52 -15.76 4.14 11.03
C TYR A 52 -14.90 5.28 11.60
N THR A 53 -13.85 4.97 12.38
CA THR A 53 -12.95 5.99 12.93
C THR A 53 -12.21 6.74 11.83
N ARG A 54 -11.73 6.03 10.80
CA ARG A 54 -11.07 6.64 9.64
C ARG A 54 -11.99 7.58 8.85
N ALA A 55 -13.28 7.23 8.71
CA ALA A 55 -14.24 8.11 8.07
C ALA A 55 -14.35 9.43 8.85
N ILE A 56 -14.44 9.36 10.19
CA ILE A 56 -14.50 10.53 11.07
C ILE A 56 -13.22 11.37 10.96
N GLU A 57 -12.05 10.73 11.01
CA GLU A 57 -10.75 11.41 10.86
C GLU A 57 -10.64 12.20 9.55
N ARG A 58 -11.35 11.76 8.50
CA ARG A 58 -11.37 12.41 7.18
C ARG A 58 -12.49 13.42 7.00
N GLY A 59 -13.26 13.70 8.05
CA GLY A 59 -14.28 14.74 8.06
C GLY A 59 -15.73 14.25 7.94
N PHE A 60 -15.99 12.93 8.02
CA PHE A 60 -17.36 12.45 8.15
C PHE A 60 -17.96 12.88 9.50
N ASN A 61 -19.04 13.67 9.46
CA ASN A 61 -19.78 14.08 10.65
C ASN A 61 -21.05 13.23 10.82
N PRO A 62 -21.12 12.35 11.84
CA PRO A 62 -22.27 11.46 12.04
C PRO A 62 -23.56 12.19 12.47
N ASN A 63 -23.44 13.38 13.06
CA ASN A 63 -24.59 14.12 13.60
C ASN A 63 -25.19 15.09 12.57
N HIS A 64 -24.54 15.27 11.42
CA HIS A 64 -25.03 16.15 10.38
C HIS A 64 -26.13 15.44 9.57
N MET A 65 -27.29 16.08 9.48
CA MET A 65 -28.40 15.64 8.62
C MET A 65 -28.59 16.67 7.50
N PRO A 66 -28.75 16.25 6.24
CA PRO A 66 -28.81 14.87 5.74
C PRO A 66 -27.47 14.13 5.79
N LEU A 67 -27.52 12.79 5.88
CA LEU A 67 -26.35 11.93 5.84
C LEU A 67 -25.67 12.03 4.47
N THR A 68 -24.58 12.78 4.41
CA THR A 68 -23.71 12.82 3.23
C THR A 68 -22.64 11.74 3.36
N LEU A 69 -22.34 11.02 2.28
CA LEU A 69 -21.17 10.14 2.17
C LEU A 69 -20.36 10.56 0.94
N ARG A 70 -19.05 10.60 1.08
CA ARG A 70 -18.10 10.90 0.00
C ARG A 70 -17.07 9.80 -0.10
N ASP A 71 -16.68 9.46 -1.32
CA ASP A 71 -15.68 8.42 -1.57
C ASP A 71 -14.32 8.77 -0.93
N GLU A 72 -13.97 10.05 -0.87
CA GLU A 72 -12.75 10.58 -0.24
C GLU A 72 -12.57 10.11 1.22
N TRP A 73 -13.67 9.96 1.95
CA TRP A 73 -13.63 9.51 3.35
C TRP A 73 -13.46 7.99 3.48
N LEU A 74 -13.77 7.25 2.42
CA LEU A 74 -13.81 5.80 2.41
C LEU A 74 -12.61 5.16 1.72
N GLN A 75 -11.98 5.83 0.75
CA GLN A 75 -10.82 5.32 0.01
C GLN A 75 -9.69 4.88 0.95
N ASP A 76 -8.91 3.85 0.65
CA ASP A 76 -7.72 3.59 1.47
C ASP A 76 -6.63 4.61 1.14
N ALA A 77 -5.86 4.99 2.17
CA ALA A 77 -4.65 5.75 1.90
C ALA A 77 -3.74 4.90 1.01
N PRO A 78 -3.05 5.49 0.02
CA PRO A 78 -2.04 4.77 -0.74
C PRO A 78 -1.10 4.09 0.25
N ARG A 79 -0.89 2.78 0.06
CA ARG A 79 0.01 2.03 0.94
C ARG A 79 1.35 2.73 0.89
N SER A 80 1.84 3.20 2.04
CA SER A 80 3.19 3.72 2.17
C SER A 80 4.16 2.55 2.02
N GLY A 81 4.38 2.11 0.78
CA GLY A 81 5.48 1.24 0.43
C GLY A 81 6.76 2.08 0.46
N CYS A 82 7.70 1.67 1.33
CA CYS A 82 9.11 2.04 1.45
C CYS A 82 9.52 3.51 1.19
N PRO A 83 10.30 4.15 2.10
CA PRO A 83 10.86 5.48 1.85
C PRO A 83 11.61 5.57 0.51
N THR A 84 11.05 6.34 -0.42
CA THR A 84 11.62 6.73 -1.71
C THR A 84 12.80 7.68 -1.51
N LYS A 85 13.87 7.23 -0.83
CA LYS A 85 15.21 7.81 -1.03
C LYS A 85 15.86 7.19 -2.28
N GLN A 86 15.05 6.98 -3.32
CA GLN A 86 15.54 6.73 -4.66
C GLN A 86 15.64 8.12 -5.29
N THR A 87 16.76 8.80 -5.10
CA THR A 87 17.13 9.83 -6.08
C THR A 87 17.38 9.09 -7.40
N ALA A 88 16.87 9.61 -8.52
CA ALA A 88 17.10 9.00 -9.84
C ALA A 88 18.60 8.77 -10.09
N GLU A 89 19.43 9.66 -9.56
CA GLU A 89 20.89 9.59 -9.53
C GLU A 89 21.43 8.32 -8.84
N ALA A 90 20.84 7.90 -7.71
CA ALA A 90 21.24 6.70 -7.00
C ALA A 90 20.89 5.43 -7.79
N THR A 91 19.73 5.41 -8.46
CA THR A 91 19.33 4.27 -9.30
C THR A 91 20.17 4.16 -10.57
N GLU A 92 20.47 5.28 -11.23
CA GLU A 92 21.32 5.32 -12.43
C GLU A 92 22.78 4.97 -12.09
N GLY A 93 23.30 5.46 -10.97
CA GLY A 93 24.63 5.10 -10.47
C GLY A 93 24.78 3.61 -10.22
N VAL A 94 23.78 2.97 -9.59
CA VAL A 94 23.77 1.52 -9.38
C VAL A 94 23.74 0.77 -10.70
N VAL A 95 22.86 1.15 -11.64
CA VAL A 95 22.76 0.50 -12.95
C VAL A 95 24.06 0.64 -13.76
N ALA A 96 24.67 1.82 -13.78
CA ALA A 96 25.92 2.07 -14.47
C ALA A 96 27.05 1.21 -13.89
N LYS A 97 27.15 1.09 -12.56
CA LYS A 97 28.19 0.29 -11.90
C LYS A 97 28.01 -1.21 -12.10
N VAL A 98 26.76 -1.70 -12.07
CA VAL A 98 26.44 -3.09 -12.40
C VAL A 98 26.72 -3.39 -13.87
N ARG A 99 26.50 -2.44 -14.79
CA ARG A 99 26.79 -2.60 -16.22
C ARG A 99 28.27 -2.47 -16.61
N THR A 100 29.05 -1.70 -15.87
CA THR A 100 30.48 -1.44 -16.18
C THR A 100 31.40 -2.58 -15.74
N ASP A 101 30.86 -3.63 -15.10
CA ASP A 101 31.62 -4.82 -14.72
C ASP A 101 31.99 -5.68 -15.93
N HIS A 102 32.98 -5.20 -16.68
CA HIS A 102 33.55 -5.82 -17.87
C HIS A 102 34.34 -7.11 -17.56
N TYR A 103 34.57 -7.46 -16.28
CA TYR A 103 35.48 -8.54 -15.88
C TYR A 103 34.81 -9.81 -15.31
N GLY A 104 33.48 -9.94 -15.37
CA GLY A 104 32.80 -11.20 -15.02
C GLY A 104 32.97 -11.64 -13.55
N ARG A 105 33.43 -10.74 -12.67
CA ARG A 105 33.49 -10.95 -11.23
C ARG A 105 32.25 -10.30 -10.61
N GLU A 106 31.45 -11.08 -9.91
CA GLU A 106 30.31 -10.55 -9.16
C GLU A 106 30.82 -9.57 -8.10
N LYS A 107 30.56 -8.27 -8.29
CA LYS A 107 30.77 -7.28 -7.23
C LYS A 107 29.77 -7.52 -6.12
N THR A 108 30.26 -7.50 -4.88
CA THR A 108 29.37 -7.62 -3.74
C THR A 108 28.62 -6.30 -3.53
N CYS A 109 27.41 -6.37 -2.97
CA CYS A 109 26.64 -5.15 -2.69
C CYS A 109 27.43 -4.14 -1.83
N ALA A 110 28.37 -4.60 -1.00
CA ALA A 110 29.23 -3.73 -0.19
C ALA A 110 30.23 -2.93 -1.04
N ASP A 111 30.77 -3.52 -2.09
CA ASP A 111 31.67 -2.83 -3.02
C ASP A 111 30.93 -1.70 -3.76
N ILE A 112 29.68 -1.97 -4.16
CA ILE A 112 28.79 -0.99 -4.80
C ILE A 112 28.44 0.15 -3.84
N VAL A 113 28.13 -0.14 -2.56
CA VAL A 113 27.96 0.91 -1.54
C VAL A 113 29.20 1.77 -1.45
N GLY A 114 30.37 1.16 -1.29
CA GLY A 114 31.63 1.88 -1.09
C GLY A 114 31.96 2.81 -2.26
N GLU A 115 31.76 2.34 -3.49
CA GLU A 115 31.96 3.13 -4.70
C GLU A 115 30.98 4.31 -4.79
N LEU A 116 29.71 4.12 -4.42
CA LEU A 116 28.68 5.17 -4.48
C LEU A 116 28.83 6.18 -3.34
N SER A 117 29.25 5.74 -2.16
CA SER A 117 29.64 6.63 -1.05
C SER A 117 30.83 7.52 -1.43
N PHE A 118 31.80 7.00 -2.20
CA PHE A 118 32.91 7.84 -2.71
C PHE A 118 32.42 8.91 -3.70
N GLN A 119 31.30 8.68 -4.37
CA GLN A 119 30.62 9.65 -5.25
C GLN A 119 29.67 10.58 -4.49
N GLY A 120 29.57 10.46 -3.16
CA GLY A 120 28.69 11.28 -2.31
C GLY A 120 27.24 10.80 -2.25
N ILE A 121 26.94 9.60 -2.74
CA ILE A 121 25.61 9.01 -2.74
C ILE A 121 25.52 7.99 -1.59
N ASP A 122 24.96 8.41 -0.46
CA ASP A 122 24.77 7.55 0.70
C ASP A 122 23.53 6.65 0.54
N ILE A 123 23.75 5.42 0.10
CA ILE A 123 22.69 4.42 -0.06
C ILE A 123 22.71 3.44 1.10
N VAL A 124 21.54 3.22 1.72
CA VAL A 124 21.37 2.20 2.74
C VAL A 124 21.49 0.82 2.10
N MET A 125 22.30 -0.07 2.67
CA MET A 125 22.56 -1.43 2.17
C MET A 125 21.28 -2.23 1.83
N THR A 126 20.22 -2.03 2.60
CA THR A 126 18.90 -2.63 2.37
C THR A 126 18.32 -2.21 1.01
N LEU A 127 18.47 -0.94 0.63
CA LEU A 127 17.96 -0.36 -0.61
C LEU A 127 18.72 -0.91 -1.83
N LEU A 128 20.03 -1.13 -1.72
CA LEU A 128 20.81 -1.80 -2.78
C LEU A 128 20.40 -3.26 -2.99
N ARG A 129 20.15 -4.02 -1.91
CA ARG A 129 19.70 -5.41 -2.06
C ARG A 129 18.37 -5.49 -2.82
N TYR A 130 17.46 -4.55 -2.58
CA TYR A 130 16.22 -4.45 -3.35
C TYR A 130 16.51 -4.07 -4.80
N LEU A 131 17.29 -3.02 -5.07
CA LEU A 131 17.62 -2.58 -6.43
C LEU A 131 18.36 -3.66 -7.25
N CYS A 132 19.25 -4.43 -6.63
CA CYS A 132 19.94 -5.54 -7.30
C CYS A 132 19.03 -6.76 -7.53
N HIS A 133 17.94 -6.89 -6.76
CA HIS A 133 16.96 -7.98 -6.90
C HIS A 133 15.75 -7.56 -7.76
N ASP A 134 15.58 -6.26 -8.02
CA ASP A 134 14.52 -5.73 -8.85
C ASP A 134 14.68 -6.24 -10.30
N PRO A 135 13.70 -6.99 -10.84
CA PRO A 135 13.80 -7.58 -12.16
C PRO A 135 13.88 -6.50 -13.26
N SER A 136 13.32 -5.32 -13.06
CA SER A 136 13.42 -4.19 -13.99
C SER A 136 14.86 -3.74 -14.26
N ILE A 137 15.75 -3.83 -13.27
CA ILE A 137 17.18 -3.51 -13.39
C ILE A 137 17.94 -4.69 -14.02
N ARG A 138 17.54 -5.93 -13.67
CA ARG A 138 18.15 -7.17 -14.18
C ARG A 138 17.80 -7.50 -15.63
N PHE A 139 16.64 -7.06 -16.13
CA PHE A 139 16.14 -7.35 -17.48
C PHE A 139 16.47 -6.28 -18.53
N SER A 140 17.22 -5.23 -18.17
CA SER A 140 17.77 -4.30 -19.17
C SER A 140 19.14 -4.79 -19.70
N LEU A 141 19.26 -6.11 -19.90
CA LEU A 141 20.35 -6.86 -20.54
C LEU A 141 20.06 -7.04 -22.02
#